data_AF-A0A850NUF7-F1
#
_entry.id   AF-A0A850NUF7-F1
#
_cell.length_a   1.000
_cell.length_b   1.000
_cell.length_c   1.000
_cell.angle_alpha   90.00
_cell.angle_beta   90.00
_cell.angle_gamma   90.00
#
_symmetry.space_group_name_H-M   'P 1'
#
loop_
_entity.id
_entity.type
_entity.pdbx_description
1 polymer ?
#
loop_
_entity_poly.entity_id
_entity_poly.type
_entity_poly.pdbx_seq_one_letter_code
_entity_poly.pdbx_strand_id
1 'polypeptide(L)' 'QVFANHQLAQLSQHEKICEFDIPGELQMSPFAQISLTGTGTAFDQTYYVDSITRGIDLSSGFHQHVRAKNSDPASQVAPG' A
#
# COMPACT_ATOMS: atom_id res chain seq x y z
N GLN A 1 16.50 -14.43 -21.05
CA GLN A 1 16.39 -13.66 -19.80
C GLN A 1 15.88 -12.21 -19.96
N VAL A 2 15.45 -11.75 -21.15
CA VAL A 2 15.07 -10.32 -21.37
C VAL A 2 13.57 -10.05 -21.15
N PHE A 3 12.70 -11.07 -21.29
CA PHE A 3 11.24 -10.92 -21.21
C PHE A 3 10.70 -10.58 -19.81
N ALA A 4 11.35 -11.08 -18.76
CA ALA A 4 10.93 -10.84 -17.37
C ALA A 4 11.14 -9.38 -16.94
N ASN A 5 12.21 -8.72 -17.40
CA ASN A 5 12.53 -7.35 -17.02
C ASN A 5 11.59 -6.33 -17.66
N HIS A 6 11.13 -6.57 -18.88
CA HIS A 6 10.18 -5.66 -19.55
C HIS A 6 8.79 -5.69 -18.90
N GLN A 7 8.29 -6.85 -18.50
CA GLN A 7 7.01 -6.97 -17.80
C GLN A 7 7.06 -6.31 -16.41
N LEU A 8 8.14 -6.52 -15.65
CA LEU A 8 8.34 -5.85 -14.37
C LEU A 8 8.39 -4.33 -14.52
N ALA A 9 9.09 -3.81 -15.53
CA ALA A 9 9.15 -2.37 -15.79
C ALA A 9 7.79 -1.78 -16.14
N GLN A 10 6.93 -2.50 -16.86
CA GLN A 10 5.57 -2.04 -17.17
C GLN A 10 4.62 -2.12 -15.96
N LEU A 11 4.75 -3.15 -15.11
CA LEU A 11 4.01 -3.25 -13.84
C LEU A 11 4.37 -2.11 -12.88
N SER A 12 5.66 -1.77 -12.76
CA SER A 12 6.11 -0.64 -11.94
C SER A 12 5.64 0.72 -12.45
N GLN A 13 5.41 0.89 -13.76
CA GLN A 13 4.93 2.17 -14.32
C GLN A 13 3.49 2.51 -13.87
N HIS A 14 2.70 1.53 -13.44
CA HIS A 14 1.32 1.71 -13.00
C HIS A 14 1.12 1.45 -11.49
N GLU A 15 2.19 1.14 -10.76
CA GLU A 15 2.15 0.97 -9.31
C GLU A 15 1.96 2.33 -8.64
N LYS A 16 0.82 2.47 -7.96
CA LYS A 16 0.50 3.64 -7.13
C LYS A 16 0.69 3.24 -5.68
N ILE A 17 1.39 4.10 -4.94
CA ILE A 17 1.62 3.95 -3.51
C ILE A 17 0.80 5.02 -2.78
N CYS A 18 0.13 4.62 -1.70
CA CYS A 18 -0.54 5.51 -0.77
C CYS A 18 0.13 5.37 0.60
N GLU A 19 0.57 6.49 1.17
CA GLU A 19 1.21 6.58 2.48
C GLU A 19 0.47 7.62 3.32
N PHE A 20 0.16 7.26 4.56
CA PHE A 20 -0.55 8.15 5.49
C PHE A 20 -0.30 7.77 6.95
N ASP A 21 -0.39 8.78 7.81
CA ASP A 21 -0.29 8.65 9.26
C ASP A 21 -1.67 8.76 9.89
N ILE A 22 -1.98 7.84 10.80
CA ILE A 22 -3.23 7.84 11.58
C ILE A 22 -2.92 7.58 13.07
N PRO A 23 -3.82 7.96 13.99
CA PRO A 23 -3.74 7.51 15.37
C PRO A 23 -3.60 6.00 15.42
N GLY A 24 -2.74 5.52 16.31
CA GLY A 24 -2.45 4.11 16.41
C GLY A 24 -3.69 3.33 16.82
N GLU A 25 -3.98 2.26 16.09
CA GLU A 25 -5.05 1.33 16.41
C GLU A 25 -4.61 -0.12 16.13
N LEU A 26 -5.40 -1.09 16.57
CA LEU A 26 -5.01 -2.52 16.59
C LEU A 26 -5.90 -3.42 15.72
N GLN A 27 -6.92 -2.86 15.06
CA GLN A 27 -7.82 -3.57 14.17
C GLN A 27 -7.28 -3.65 12.74
N MET A 28 -6.48 -2.69 12.25
CA MET A 28 -5.82 -2.86 10.96
C MET A 28 -4.74 -3.93 11.01
N SER A 29 -4.87 -4.85 10.06
CA SER A 29 -3.83 -5.83 9.74
C SER A 29 -3.18 -5.48 8.40
N PRO A 30 -1.95 -5.98 8.14
CA PRO A 30 -1.32 -5.89 6.82
C PRO A 30 -2.12 -6.58 5.69
N PHE A 31 -3.12 -7.39 6.01
CA PHE A 31 -4.00 -8.01 5.01
C PHE A 31 -5.23 -7.17 4.71
N ALA A 32 -5.36 -5.99 5.33
CA ALA A 32 -6.48 -5.11 5.11
C ALA A 32 -6.43 -4.46 3.72
N GLN A 33 -7.61 -4.18 3.19
CA GLN A 33 -7.80 -3.30 2.04
C GLN A 33 -8.30 -1.95 2.56
N ILE A 34 -7.82 -0.87 1.95
CA ILE A 34 -8.23 0.49 2.25
C ILE A 34 -8.76 1.15 0.97
N SER A 35 -9.71 2.08 1.10
CA SER A 35 -10.21 2.85 -0.03
C SER A 35 -9.78 4.30 0.12
N LEU A 36 -8.99 4.80 -0.83
CA LEU A 36 -8.75 6.23 -0.97
C LEU A 36 -9.91 6.82 -1.77
N THR A 37 -10.57 7.83 -1.23
CA THR A 37 -11.71 8.49 -1.89
C THR A 37 -11.67 9.99 -1.64
N GLY A 38 -12.33 10.76 -2.52
CA GLY A 38 -12.51 12.20 -2.33
C GLY A 38 -11.36 13.06 -2.85
N THR A 39 -10.36 12.48 -3.52
CA THR A 39 -9.32 13.26 -4.20
C THR A 39 -9.79 13.79 -5.56
N GLY A 40 -10.79 13.16 -6.18
CA GLY A 40 -11.27 13.49 -7.52
C GLY A 40 -10.28 13.10 -8.63
N THR A 41 -9.31 12.25 -8.31
CA THR A 41 -8.25 11.83 -9.23
C THR A 41 -8.30 10.31 -9.47
N ALA A 42 -7.46 9.81 -10.38
CA ALA A 42 -7.30 8.37 -10.57
C ALA A 42 -6.71 7.64 -9.34
N PHE A 43 -6.33 8.35 -8.27
CA PHE A 43 -5.93 7.75 -7.00
C PHE A 43 -7.13 7.34 -6.14
N ASP A 44 -8.36 7.74 -6.49
CA ASP A 44 -9.57 7.26 -5.83
C ASP A 44 -9.85 5.80 -6.23
N GLN A 45 -9.36 4.86 -5.43
CA GLN A 45 -9.43 3.41 -5.68
C GLN A 45 -9.11 2.62 -4.40
N THR A 46 -9.21 1.30 -4.47
CA THR A 46 -8.80 0.38 -3.40
C THR A 46 -7.30 0.13 -3.44
N TYR A 47 -6.68 0.11 -2.26
CA TYR A 47 -5.28 -0.24 -2.05
C TYR A 47 -5.17 -1.41 -1.06
N TYR A 48 -4.15 -2.22 -1.24
CA TYR A 48 -3.77 -3.33 -0.37
C TYR A 48 -2.65 -2.85 0.56
N VAL A 49 -2.84 -3.03 1.87
CA VAL A 49 -1.81 -2.65 2.84
C VAL A 49 -0.57 -3.51 2.62
N ASP A 50 0.58 -2.85 2.56
CA ASP A 50 1.90 -3.48 2.39
C ASP A 50 2.64 -3.51 3.72
N SER A 51 2.61 -2.40 4.47
CA SER A 51 3.21 -2.34 5.80
C SER A 51 2.49 -1.35 6.72
N ILE A 52 2.54 -1.66 8.02
CA ILE A 52 2.07 -0.79 9.10
C ILE A 52 3.21 -0.66 10.10
N THR A 53 3.76 0.54 10.24
CA THR A 53 4.77 0.85 11.26
C THR A 53 4.09 1.56 12.41
N ARG A 54 4.21 1.01 13.62
CA ARG A 54 3.59 1.56 14.82
C ARG A 54 4.65 2.16 15.73
N GLY A 55 4.37 3.33 16.28
CA GLY A 55 5.26 4.03 17.18
C GLY A 55 4.50 4.62 18.36
N ILE A 56 5.20 4.80 19.46
CA ILE A 56 4.70 5.54 20.62
C ILE A 56 5.71 6.62 20.97
N ASP A 57 5.23 7.85 21.09
CA ASP A 57 6.05 8.97 21.55
C ASP A 57 5.28 9.85 22.55
N LEU A 58 6.03 10.62 23.32
CA LEU A 58 5.50 11.46 24.39
C LEU A 58 4.68 12.66 23.87
N SER A 59 4.89 13.08 22.63
CA SER A 59 4.27 14.28 22.06
C SER A 59 2.99 14.01 21.29
N SER A 60 2.91 12.90 20.56
CA SER A 60 1.83 12.52 19.67
C SER A 60 1.08 11.27 20.12
N GLY A 61 1.58 10.58 21.17
CA GLY A 61 0.99 9.37 21.71
C GLY A 61 1.26 8.16 20.83
N PHE A 62 0.28 7.27 20.73
CA PHE A 62 0.35 6.09 19.88
C PHE A 62 -0.07 6.45 18.45
N HIS A 63 0.81 6.19 17.48
CA HIS A 63 0.62 6.52 16.07
C HIS A 63 0.97 5.33 15.19
N GLN A 64 0.45 5.35 13.96
CA GLN A 64 0.82 4.38 12.95
C GLN A 64 0.95 5.01 11.57
N HIS A 65 2.00 4.59 10.87
CA HIS A 65 2.29 4.91 9.49
C HIS A 65 1.90 3.73 8.62
N VAL A 66 1.05 3.95 7.63
CA VAL A 66 0.52 2.91 6.76
C VAL A 66 1.00 3.15 5.35
N ARG A 67 1.55 2.10 4.74
CA ARG A 67 1.87 2.07 3.31
C ARG A 67 1.00 1.04 2.61
N ALA A 68 0.41 1.43 1.49
CA ALA A 68 -0.47 0.59 0.70
C ALA A 68 -0.23 0.75 -0.81
N LYS A 69 -0.56 -0.28 -1.59
CA LYS A 69 -0.35 -0.35 -3.04
C LYS A 69 -1.63 -0.70 -3.77
N ASN A 70 -1.80 -0.22 -5.00
CA ASN A 70 -2.95 -0.56 -5.83
C ASN A 70 -2.85 -1.92 -6.53
N SER A 71 -1.74 -2.63 -6.34
CA SER A 71 -1.51 -4.00 -6.79
C SER A 71 -1.67 -4.97 -5.62
N ASP A 72 -2.36 -6.08 -5.84
CA ASP A 72 -2.48 -7.14 -4.85
C ASP A 72 -1.12 -7.87 -4.72
N PRO A 73 -0.50 -7.90 -3.52
CA PRO A 73 0.75 -8.62 -3.30
C PRO A 73 0.64 -10.13 -3.61
N ALA A 74 -0.55 -10.74 -3.53
CA ALA A 74 -0.78 -12.13 -3.91
C ALA A 74 -0.88 -12.34 -5.44
N SER A 75 -1.13 -11.27 -6.21
CA SER A 75 -1.26 -11.34 -7.66
C SER A 75 0.09 -11.37 -8.40
N GLN A 76 1.21 -11.39 -7.66
CA GLN A 76 2.55 -11.56 -8.19
C GLN A 76 2.88 -13.06 -8.39
N VAL A 77 2.02 -13.78 -9.11
CA VAL A 77 2.24 -15.19 -9.47
C VAL A 77 3.14 -15.24 -10.71
N ALA A 78 4.27 -15.93 -10.59
CA ALA A 78 5.31 -16.03 -11.61
C ALA A 78 4.82 -16.63 -12.95
N PRO A 79 5.35 -16.19 -14.10
CA PRO A 79 5.04 -16.83 -15.39
C PRO A 79 5.62 -18.25 -15.40
N GLY A 80 4.74 -19.24 -15.56
CA GLY A 80 5.09 -20.62 -15.89
C GLY A 80 5.51 -20.79 -17.34
#